data_AF-A0A7X6CGG8-F1
#
_entry.id   AF-A0A7X6CGG8-F1
#
_cell.length_a   1.000
_cell.length_b   1.000
_cell.length_c   1.000
_cell.angle_alpha   90.00
_cell.angle_beta   90.00
_cell.angle_gamma   90.00
#
_symmetry.space_group_name_H-M   'P 1'
#
loop_
_entity.id
_entity.type
_entity.pdbx_description
1 polymer ?
#
loop_
_entity_poly.entity_id
_entity_poly.type
_entity_poly.pdbx_seq_one_letter_code
_entity_poly.pdbx_strand_id
1 'polypeptide(L)'
;MPDLEVVAKIEDLVKNTEPTIATEIMAYVKVAQDYQKKAEKVYEILTSGKLVKPKMSSRKTIAVSENTAIVSGWDSLNLKWQKTIAEQLHLSLKQDESQVKEFYQAHQTEFAQYGYQTRTWELDPEEEPGKHYRSHAEKQISVIKPSPAIGISRAMCEEDCYPYFHALAQMRKQNLVVADPEGVWVFYNNDRVKLFRRIKTT
;
A
#
# COMPACT_ATOMS: atom_id res chain seq x y z
N MET A 1 11.59 1.47 -15.02
CA MET A 1 11.12 0.30 -14.25
C MET A 1 11.60 -0.93 -14.99
N PRO A 2 12.79 -1.46 -14.69
CA PRO A 2 13.19 -2.73 -15.26
C PRO A 2 12.24 -3.81 -14.69
N ASP A 3 11.77 -4.72 -15.53
CA ASP A 3 11.04 -5.95 -15.18
C ASP A 3 9.56 -5.86 -14.76
N LEU A 4 8.87 -4.75 -15.04
CA LEU A 4 7.40 -4.69 -14.99
C LEU A 4 6.78 -5.33 -16.24
N GLU A 5 6.07 -6.45 -16.07
CA GLU A 5 5.25 -7.06 -17.12
C GLU A 5 3.77 -6.64 -16.94
N VAL A 6 3.23 -5.91 -17.92
CA VAL A 6 1.80 -5.57 -17.95
C VAL A 6 1.04 -6.68 -18.69
N VAL A 7 0.06 -7.26 -18.00
CA VAL A 7 -0.74 -8.38 -18.52
C VAL A 7 -2.16 -7.96 -18.87
N ALA A 8 -2.73 -8.60 -19.90
CA ALA A 8 -4.05 -8.24 -20.44
C ALA A 8 -5.21 -8.89 -19.68
N LYS A 9 -5.00 -10.06 -19.07
CA LYS A 9 -6.00 -10.78 -18.27
C LYS A 9 -5.49 -10.98 -16.85
N ILE A 10 -6.40 -11.03 -15.88
CA ILE A 10 -5.99 -11.14 -14.47
C ILE A 10 -5.34 -12.49 -14.18
N GLU A 11 -5.72 -13.54 -14.90
CA GLU A 11 -5.15 -14.89 -14.80
C GLU A 11 -3.70 -14.93 -15.31
N ASP A 12 -3.32 -14.01 -16.21
CA ASP A 12 -1.96 -13.92 -16.74
C ASP A 12 -0.96 -13.43 -15.69
N LEU A 13 -1.44 -12.87 -14.57
CA LEU A 13 -0.61 -12.60 -13.40
C LEU A 13 0.13 -13.87 -13.00
N VAL A 14 -0.56 -15.01 -12.88
CA VAL A 14 0.05 -16.27 -12.42
C VAL A 14 0.51 -17.19 -13.56
N LYS A 15 0.51 -16.72 -14.81
CA LYS A 15 1.01 -17.51 -15.94
C LYS A 15 2.46 -17.94 -15.72
N ASN A 16 2.74 -19.21 -15.99
CA ASN A 16 4.05 -19.87 -15.77
C ASN A 16 4.51 -19.86 -14.29
N THR A 17 3.56 -19.82 -13.35
CA THR A 17 3.81 -19.99 -11.91
C THR A 17 3.38 -21.38 -11.49
N GLU A 18 4.07 -21.97 -10.51
CA GLU A 18 3.73 -23.28 -9.95
C GLU A 18 2.28 -23.27 -9.42
N PRO A 19 1.47 -24.33 -9.64
CA PRO A 19 0.04 -24.32 -9.33
C PRO A 19 -0.36 -23.92 -7.90
N THR A 20 0.38 -24.36 -6.88
CA THR A 20 0.07 -24.01 -5.49
C THR A 20 0.35 -22.54 -5.22
N ILE A 21 1.47 -22.02 -5.71
CA ILE A 21 1.80 -20.58 -5.63
C ILE A 21 0.81 -19.74 -6.44
N ALA A 22 0.41 -20.20 -7.62
CA ALA A 22 -0.59 -19.53 -8.46
C ALA A 22 -1.95 -19.42 -7.74
N THR A 23 -2.38 -20.51 -7.10
CA THR A 23 -3.62 -20.54 -6.31
C THR A 23 -3.56 -19.57 -5.14
N GLU A 24 -2.43 -19.55 -4.42
CA GLU A 24 -2.19 -18.62 -3.32
C GLU A 24 -2.24 -17.16 -3.79
N ILE A 25 -1.52 -16.80 -4.85
CA ILE A 25 -1.52 -15.43 -5.40
C ILE A 25 -2.93 -15.01 -5.82
N MET A 26 -3.69 -15.88 -6.49
CA MET A 26 -5.06 -15.55 -6.91
C MET A 26 -6.02 -15.38 -5.71
N ALA A 27 -5.79 -16.09 -4.61
CA ALA A 27 -6.51 -15.84 -3.36
C ALA A 27 -6.16 -14.44 -2.80
N TYR A 28 -4.88 -14.06 -2.80
CA TYR A 28 -4.45 -12.73 -2.40
C TYR A 28 -4.96 -11.62 -3.32
N VAL A 29 -5.06 -11.85 -4.64
CA VAL A 29 -5.69 -10.93 -5.60
C VAL A 29 -7.13 -10.62 -5.19
N LYS A 30 -7.93 -11.65 -4.89
CA LYS A 30 -9.32 -11.45 -4.44
C LYS A 30 -9.38 -10.62 -3.15
N VAL A 31 -8.55 -10.96 -2.17
CA VAL A 31 -8.48 -10.26 -0.89
C VAL A 31 -8.04 -8.80 -1.06
N ALA A 32 -7.00 -8.54 -1.86
CA ALA A 32 -6.49 -7.21 -2.14
C ALA A 32 -7.55 -6.34 -2.83
N GLN A 33 -8.29 -6.88 -3.80
CA GLN A 33 -9.39 -6.18 -4.46
C GLN A 33 -10.51 -5.81 -3.49
N ASP A 34 -10.84 -6.69 -2.53
CA ASP A 34 -11.83 -6.38 -1.50
C ASP A 34 -11.32 -5.33 -0.52
N TYR A 35 -10.03 -5.34 -0.17
CA TYR A 35 -9.40 -4.26 0.60
C TYR A 35 -9.38 -2.94 -0.18
N GLN A 36 -9.21 -2.97 -1.50
CA GLN A 36 -9.20 -1.79 -2.35
C GLN A 36 -10.57 -1.09 -2.34
N LYS A 37 -11.66 -1.87 -2.46
CA LYS A 37 -13.03 -1.36 -2.28
C LYS A 37 -13.26 -0.77 -0.89
N LYS A 38 -12.70 -1.39 0.16
CA LYS A 38 -12.77 -0.84 1.52
C LYS A 38 -12.00 0.48 1.64
N ALA A 39 -10.82 0.58 1.02
CA ALA A 39 -10.01 1.79 1.00
C ALA A 39 -10.76 2.94 0.31
N GLU A 40 -11.46 2.67 -0.80
CA GLU A 40 -12.35 3.63 -1.47
C GLU A 40 -13.48 4.10 -0.56
N LYS A 41 -14.19 3.18 0.11
CA LYS A 41 -15.27 3.53 1.06
C LYS A 41 -14.77 4.39 2.22
N VAL A 42 -13.60 4.07 2.79
CA VAL A 42 -12.98 4.91 3.81
C VAL A 42 -12.72 6.30 3.22
N TYR A 43 -12.11 6.38 2.04
CA TYR A 43 -11.84 7.66 1.37
C TYR A 43 -13.12 8.49 1.15
N GLU A 44 -14.19 7.88 0.67
CA GLU A 44 -15.50 8.52 0.48
C GLU A 44 -16.07 9.08 1.79
N ILE A 45 -16.04 8.29 2.87
CA ILE A 45 -16.52 8.73 4.20
C ILE A 45 -15.72 9.96 4.66
N LEU A 46 -14.39 9.90 4.58
CA LEU A 46 -13.51 10.97 5.04
C LEU A 46 -13.62 12.24 4.19
N THR A 47 -13.92 12.11 2.90
CA THR A 47 -14.05 13.25 1.96
C THR A 47 -15.47 13.79 1.83
N SER A 48 -16.48 13.10 2.38
CA SER A 48 -17.90 13.49 2.33
C SER A 48 -18.24 14.86 2.93
N GLY A 49 -17.33 15.46 3.71
CA GLY A 49 -17.53 16.74 4.40
C GLY A 49 -18.39 16.68 5.66
N LYS A 50 -18.89 15.49 6.06
CA LYS A 50 -19.82 15.31 7.19
C LYS A 50 -19.15 15.14 8.57
N LEU A 51 -17.89 14.69 8.60
CA LEU A 51 -17.21 14.36 9.85
C LEU A 51 -16.45 15.57 10.42
N VAL A 52 -15.37 15.95 9.75
CA VAL A 52 -14.58 17.18 9.87
C VAL A 52 -13.83 17.24 8.56
N LYS A 53 -13.83 18.36 7.82
CA LYS A 53 -12.95 18.47 6.65
C LYS A 53 -11.53 18.26 7.15
N PRO A 54 -10.81 17.24 6.68
CA PRO A 54 -9.41 17.12 7.00
C PRO A 54 -8.73 18.45 6.64
N LYS A 55 -7.55 18.79 7.20
CA LYS A 55 -6.57 19.60 6.46
C LYS A 55 -6.10 18.79 5.24
N MET A 56 -7.04 18.34 4.41
CA MET A 56 -6.84 17.65 3.15
C MET A 56 -6.41 18.76 2.21
N SER A 57 -5.11 18.83 1.91
CA SER A 57 -4.82 18.97 0.49
C SER A 57 -5.47 17.76 -0.19
N SER A 58 -6.03 17.94 -1.39
CA SER A 58 -6.88 17.01 -2.14
C SER A 58 -6.24 15.65 -2.52
N ARG A 59 -5.32 15.11 -1.72
CA ARG A 59 -4.31 14.12 -2.14
C ARG A 59 -3.92 13.09 -1.07
N LYS A 60 -4.76 12.78 -0.07
CA LYS A 60 -4.47 11.67 0.85
C LYS A 60 -4.77 10.32 0.21
N THR A 61 -3.96 9.32 0.54
CA THR A 61 -4.15 7.92 0.15
C THR A 61 -4.65 7.16 1.37
N ILE A 62 -5.56 6.21 1.15
CA ILE A 62 -5.97 5.22 2.14
C ILE A 62 -5.38 3.89 1.73
N ALA A 63 -4.86 3.14 2.70
CA ALA A 63 -4.47 1.75 2.51
C ALA A 63 -5.15 0.85 3.53
N VAL A 64 -5.56 -0.34 3.12
CA VAL A 64 -6.27 -1.31 3.95
C VAL A 64 -5.61 -2.68 3.87
N SER A 65 -5.44 -3.31 5.03
CA SER A 65 -5.00 -4.68 5.20
C SER A 65 -5.76 -5.29 6.38
N GLU A 66 -6.35 -6.47 6.17
CA GLU A 66 -7.22 -7.13 7.13
C GLU A 66 -8.34 -6.21 7.67
N ASN A 67 -8.29 -5.90 8.97
CA ASN A 67 -9.21 -5.04 9.69
C ASN A 67 -8.59 -3.66 10.02
N THR A 68 -7.45 -3.30 9.39
CA THR A 68 -6.74 -2.05 9.64
C THR A 68 -6.76 -1.17 8.40
N ALA A 69 -7.01 0.12 8.60
CA ALA A 69 -6.92 1.14 7.57
C ALA A 69 -5.90 2.22 8.00
N ILE A 70 -5.12 2.73 7.06
CA ILE A 70 -4.16 3.81 7.26
C ILE A 70 -4.49 4.98 6.34
N VAL A 71 -4.33 6.21 6.84
CA VAL A 71 -4.36 7.46 6.06
C VAL A 71 -2.93 7.95 5.86
N SER A 72 -2.57 8.46 4.69
CA SER A 72 -1.21 8.97 4.45
C SER A 72 -0.89 10.27 5.22
N GLY A 73 0.40 10.56 5.43
CA GLY A 73 0.89 11.63 6.29
C GLY A 73 1.04 11.19 7.76
N TRP A 74 1.32 12.16 8.63
CA TRP A 74 1.47 11.98 10.07
C TRP A 74 0.50 12.88 10.83
N ASP A 75 0.17 12.49 12.06
CA ASP A 75 -0.70 13.22 13.01
C ASP A 75 -2.00 13.75 12.42
N SER A 76 -2.56 13.03 11.45
CA SER A 76 -3.72 13.47 10.68
C SER A 76 -5.03 12.84 11.15
N LEU A 77 -4.95 11.88 12.08
CA LEU A 77 -6.12 11.14 12.53
C LEU A 77 -6.99 11.94 13.48
N ASN A 78 -8.28 11.95 13.14
CA ASN A 78 -9.32 12.53 13.97
C ASN A 78 -10.11 11.43 14.69
N LEU A 79 -10.38 11.60 15.99
CA LEU A 79 -11.16 10.65 16.81
C LEU A 79 -12.54 10.35 16.21
N LYS A 80 -13.20 11.34 15.59
CA LYS A 80 -14.49 11.16 14.93
C LYS A 80 -14.36 10.25 13.71
N TRP A 81 -13.28 10.35 12.94
CA TRP A 81 -13.03 9.44 11.82
C TRP A 81 -12.81 8.02 12.32
N GLN A 82 -11.99 7.84 13.35
CA GLN A 82 -11.73 6.52 13.92
C GLN A 82 -13.04 5.84 14.36
N LYS A 83 -13.89 6.56 15.09
CA LYS A 83 -15.21 6.05 15.51
C LYS A 83 -16.10 5.70 14.33
N THR A 84 -16.28 6.61 13.38
CA THR A 84 -17.15 6.37 12.22
C THR A 84 -16.67 5.20 11.36
N ILE A 85 -15.37 5.08 11.11
CA ILE A 85 -14.80 3.98 10.32
C ILE A 85 -14.93 2.64 11.06
N ALA A 86 -14.74 2.63 12.37
CA ALA A 86 -14.97 1.44 13.19
C ALA A 86 -16.44 1.00 13.19
N GLU A 87 -17.38 1.94 13.32
CA GLU A 87 -18.82 1.68 13.37
C GLU A 87 -19.38 1.23 12.02
N GLN A 88 -19.00 1.89 10.91
CA GLN A 88 -19.61 1.64 9.60
C GLN A 88 -18.92 0.55 8.79
N LEU A 89 -17.60 0.39 8.95
CA LEU A 89 -16.80 -0.51 8.11
C LEU A 89 -16.13 -1.63 8.91
N HIS A 90 -16.23 -1.62 10.24
CA HIS A 90 -15.54 -2.56 11.13
C HIS A 90 -14.01 -2.57 10.91
N LEU A 91 -13.45 -1.39 10.65
CA LEU A 91 -12.01 -1.18 10.46
C LEU A 91 -11.43 -0.31 11.57
N SER A 92 -10.20 -0.61 11.97
CA SER A 92 -9.40 0.24 12.85
C SER A 92 -8.56 1.20 12.03
N LEU A 93 -8.87 2.50 12.10
CA LEU A 93 -8.11 3.55 11.42
C LEU A 93 -6.89 3.95 12.27
N LYS A 94 -5.67 3.72 11.78
CA LYS A 94 -4.42 3.87 12.53
C LYS A 94 -3.35 4.65 11.76
N GLN A 95 -2.36 5.13 12.51
CA GLN A 95 -1.08 5.70 12.10
C GLN A 95 -0.11 5.38 13.26
N ASP A 96 1.11 4.95 12.94
CA ASP A 96 2.14 4.66 13.94
C ASP A 96 3.50 5.09 13.40
N GLU A 97 3.83 6.36 13.58
CA GLU A 97 5.07 6.95 13.06
C GLU A 97 6.30 6.27 13.66
N SER A 98 6.28 5.99 14.96
CA SER A 98 7.39 5.35 15.68
C SER A 98 7.67 3.95 15.14
N GLN A 99 6.64 3.11 15.02
CA GLN A 99 6.80 1.76 14.47
C GLN A 99 7.34 1.79 13.04
N VAL A 100 6.84 2.71 12.22
CA VAL A 100 7.31 2.85 10.83
C VAL A 100 8.77 3.32 10.82
N LYS A 101 9.13 4.33 11.62
CA LYS A 101 10.50 4.83 11.73
C LYS A 101 11.46 3.71 12.15
N GLU A 102 11.13 2.96 13.20
CA GLU A 102 11.93 1.84 13.70
C GLU A 102 12.13 0.76 12.64
N PHE A 103 11.06 0.38 11.91
CA PHE A 103 11.15 -0.60 10.83
C PHE A 103 12.13 -0.18 9.73
N TYR A 104 12.08 1.08 9.28
CA TYR A 104 12.99 1.57 8.23
C TYR A 104 14.43 1.70 8.72
N GLN A 105 14.65 2.07 9.98
CA GLN A 105 15.98 2.13 10.58
C GLN A 105 16.59 0.72 10.70
N ALA A 106 15.80 -0.26 11.14
CA ALA A 106 16.25 -1.64 11.31
C ALA A 106 16.60 -2.32 9.97
N HIS A 107 15.92 -1.96 8.88
CA HIS A 107 16.06 -2.65 7.60
C HIS A 107 16.69 -1.83 6.47
N GLN A 108 17.34 -0.70 6.79
CA GLN A 108 17.95 0.17 5.78
C GLN A 108 18.93 -0.59 4.86
N THR A 109 19.79 -1.43 5.43
CA THR A 109 20.79 -2.22 4.68
C THR A 109 20.14 -3.29 3.81
N GLU A 110 19.12 -4.00 4.32
CA GLU A 110 18.38 -5.01 3.56
C GLU A 110 17.63 -4.39 2.38
N PHE A 111 16.97 -3.25 2.60
CA PHE A 111 16.33 -2.52 1.51
C PHE A 111 17.33 -2.10 0.43
N ALA A 112 18.50 -1.58 0.84
CA ALA A 112 19.55 -1.19 -0.08
C ALA A 112 20.09 -2.37 -0.91
N GLN A 113 20.17 -3.57 -0.32
CA GLN A 113 20.53 -4.80 -1.03
C GLN A 113 19.57 -5.12 -2.18
N TYR A 114 18.29 -4.78 -2.04
CA TYR A 114 17.27 -4.95 -3.07
C TYR A 114 16.96 -3.66 -3.84
N GLY A 115 17.89 -2.72 -3.87
CA GLY A 115 17.82 -1.54 -4.74
C GLY A 115 16.84 -0.45 -4.30
N TYR A 116 16.31 -0.51 -3.07
CA TYR A 116 15.46 0.55 -2.52
C TYR A 116 16.18 1.32 -1.41
N GLN A 117 16.12 2.65 -1.50
CA GLN A 117 16.50 3.54 -0.42
C GLN A 117 15.38 4.54 -0.20
N THR A 118 15.10 4.83 1.07
CA THR A 118 14.10 5.86 1.39
C THR A 118 14.61 7.20 0.91
N ARG A 119 13.90 7.79 -0.04
CA ARG A 119 14.20 9.13 -0.54
C ARG A 119 14.05 10.16 0.58
N THR A 120 14.77 11.26 0.48
CA THR A 120 14.59 12.44 1.32
C THR A 120 13.76 13.47 0.59
N TRP A 121 12.95 14.22 1.33
CA TRP A 121 12.21 15.37 0.82
C TRP A 121 12.80 16.65 1.41
N GLU A 122 12.79 17.74 0.63
CA GLU A 122 13.43 19.01 1.00
C GLU A 122 12.84 19.64 2.27
N LEU A 123 11.59 19.31 2.61
CA LEU A 123 10.90 19.79 3.81
C LEU A 123 10.83 18.74 4.92
N ASP A 124 11.58 17.64 4.80
CA ASP A 124 11.74 16.73 5.94
C ASP A 124 12.52 17.45 7.07
N PRO A 125 12.20 17.18 8.35
CA PRO A 125 13.05 17.60 9.45
C PRO A 125 14.49 17.07 9.27
N GLU A 126 15.48 17.89 9.63
CA GLU A 126 16.90 17.53 9.46
C GLU A 126 17.25 16.26 10.24
N GLU A 127 16.66 16.11 11.42
CA GLU A 127 16.79 14.95 12.29
C GLU A 127 15.98 13.72 11.84
N GLU A 128 15.13 13.87 10.82
CA GLU A 128 14.25 12.81 10.34
C GLU A 128 14.13 12.72 8.80
N PRO A 129 15.26 12.53 8.07
CA PRO A 129 15.24 12.42 6.62
C PRO A 129 14.34 11.26 6.15
N GLY A 130 13.55 11.51 5.10
CA GLY A 130 12.63 10.55 4.50
C GLY A 130 11.27 10.41 5.21
N LYS A 131 10.99 11.27 6.21
CA LYS A 131 9.71 11.29 6.94
C LYS A 131 8.53 11.40 5.98
N HIS A 132 8.62 12.24 4.94
CA HIS A 132 7.60 12.41 3.92
C HIS A 132 7.25 11.10 3.21
N TYR A 133 8.25 10.41 2.66
CA TYR A 133 8.04 9.19 1.88
C TYR A 133 7.60 8.00 2.73
N ARG A 134 8.08 7.91 3.99
CA ARG A 134 7.57 6.92 4.95
C ARG A 134 6.10 7.14 5.30
N SER A 135 5.60 8.35 5.11
CA SER A 135 4.21 8.71 5.41
C SER A 135 3.20 8.20 4.37
N HIS A 136 3.63 7.58 3.28
CA HIS A 136 2.71 6.97 2.31
C HIS A 136 1.90 5.85 2.97
N ALA A 137 0.59 5.85 2.76
CA ALA A 137 -0.32 4.92 3.46
C ALA A 137 0.01 3.47 3.14
N GLU A 138 0.43 3.21 1.89
CA GLU A 138 0.82 1.91 1.38
C GLU A 138 2.01 1.34 2.15
N LYS A 139 2.99 2.18 2.46
CA LYS A 139 4.18 1.84 3.25
C LYS A 139 3.87 1.68 4.72
N GLN A 140 3.01 2.54 5.26
CA GLN A 140 2.61 2.45 6.66
C GLN A 140 1.83 1.15 6.93
N ILE A 141 0.86 0.79 6.07
CA ILE A 141 0.05 -0.42 6.29
C ILE A 141 0.88 -1.70 6.20
N SER A 142 1.87 -1.77 5.30
CA SER A 142 2.72 -2.96 5.17
C SER A 142 3.56 -3.20 6.43
N VAL A 143 3.86 -2.17 7.21
CA VAL A 143 4.59 -2.25 8.49
C VAL A 143 3.65 -2.49 9.66
N ILE A 144 2.61 -1.69 9.80
CA ILE A 144 1.68 -1.72 10.94
C ILE A 144 0.82 -2.99 10.93
N LYS A 145 0.46 -3.45 9.71
CA LYS A 145 -0.35 -4.66 9.51
C LYS A 145 0.20 -5.50 8.35
N PRO A 146 1.36 -6.15 8.54
CA PRO A 146 2.02 -6.95 7.51
C PRO A 146 1.08 -8.05 6.98
N SER A 147 0.86 -8.07 5.68
CA SER A 147 0.02 -9.02 4.97
C SER A 147 0.49 -9.14 3.53
N PRO A 148 0.31 -10.30 2.88
CA PRO A 148 0.58 -10.46 1.46
C PRO A 148 -0.45 -9.75 0.57
N ALA A 149 -1.57 -9.26 1.11
CA ALA A 149 -2.62 -8.58 0.34
C ALA A 149 -2.92 -7.19 0.92
N ILE A 150 -2.84 -6.15 0.07
CA ILE A 150 -3.09 -4.76 0.44
C ILE A 150 -4.00 -4.11 -0.61
N GLY A 151 -4.96 -3.30 -0.16
CA GLY A 151 -5.80 -2.48 -1.04
C GLY A 151 -5.56 -0.99 -0.80
N ILE A 152 -5.45 -0.20 -1.88
CA ILE A 152 -5.11 1.24 -1.79
C ILE A 152 -6.11 2.09 -2.59
N SER A 153 -6.41 3.30 -2.10
CA SER A 153 -7.46 4.16 -2.68
C SER A 153 -6.97 5.05 -3.83
N ARG A 154 -5.69 4.99 -4.20
CA ARG A 154 -5.07 5.79 -5.27
C ARG A 154 -4.08 4.93 -6.03
N ALA A 155 -3.81 5.30 -7.28
CA ALA A 155 -2.82 4.61 -8.10
C ALA A 155 -1.46 4.54 -7.37
N MET A 156 -0.80 3.38 -7.47
CA MET A 156 0.52 3.13 -6.91
C MET A 156 1.50 4.24 -7.31
N CYS A 157 2.19 4.82 -6.33
CA CYS A 157 3.26 5.76 -6.59
C CYS A 157 4.45 5.03 -7.24
N GLU A 158 4.69 5.30 -8.52
CA GLU A 158 5.75 4.68 -9.32
C GLU A 158 7.17 5.03 -8.83
N GLU A 159 7.32 6.24 -8.27
CA GLU A 159 8.64 6.76 -7.91
C GLU A 159 9.20 6.17 -6.61
N ASP A 160 8.33 5.73 -5.71
CA ASP A 160 8.72 5.44 -4.33
C ASP A 160 7.99 4.24 -3.69
N CYS A 161 6.66 4.10 -3.88
CA CYS A 161 5.95 2.92 -3.38
C CYS A 161 6.24 1.67 -4.22
N TYR A 162 6.31 1.79 -5.56
CA TYR A 162 6.68 0.69 -6.45
C TYR A 162 8.04 0.05 -6.08
N PRO A 163 9.17 0.81 -6.05
CA PRO A 163 10.46 0.20 -5.72
C PRO A 163 10.51 -0.31 -4.28
N TYR A 164 9.75 0.30 -3.35
CA TYR A 164 9.62 -0.20 -1.99
C TYR A 164 8.97 -1.59 -1.93
N PHE A 165 7.82 -1.79 -2.59
CA PHE A 165 7.13 -3.09 -2.53
C PHE A 165 7.88 -4.20 -3.26
N HIS A 166 8.57 -3.84 -4.33
CA HIS A 166 9.49 -4.74 -5.03
C HIS A 166 10.59 -5.25 -4.09
N ALA A 167 11.29 -4.34 -3.40
CA ALA A 167 12.29 -4.70 -2.40
C ALA A 167 11.69 -5.47 -1.19
N LEU A 168 10.53 -5.03 -0.70
CA LEU A 168 9.84 -5.65 0.44
C LEU A 168 9.49 -7.12 0.17
N ALA A 169 9.04 -7.44 -1.05
CA ALA A 169 8.74 -8.81 -1.45
C ALA A 169 9.98 -9.71 -1.39
N GLN A 170 11.14 -9.20 -1.80
CA GLN A 170 12.41 -9.93 -1.71
C GLN A 170 12.84 -10.12 -0.25
N MET A 171 12.83 -9.06 0.54
CA MET A 171 13.22 -9.10 1.96
C MET A 171 12.37 -10.08 2.76
N ARG A 172 11.05 -10.06 2.56
CA ARG A 172 10.11 -10.97 3.22
C ARG A 172 10.13 -12.38 2.67
N LYS A 173 10.80 -12.59 1.52
CA LYS A 173 10.73 -13.84 0.75
C LYS A 173 9.28 -14.26 0.47
N GLN A 174 8.39 -13.29 0.26
CA GLN A 174 6.95 -13.48 0.14
C GLN A 174 6.39 -12.69 -1.04
N ASN A 175 5.53 -13.32 -1.83
CA ASN A 175 4.81 -12.62 -2.90
C ASN A 175 3.81 -11.63 -2.27
N LEU A 176 3.82 -10.39 -2.76
CA LEU A 176 2.91 -9.35 -2.29
C LEU A 176 1.96 -8.96 -3.42
N VAL A 177 0.69 -8.80 -3.08
CA VAL A 177 -0.37 -8.37 -3.99
C VAL A 177 -0.93 -7.05 -3.50
N VAL A 178 -0.84 -6.02 -4.34
CA VAL A 178 -1.40 -4.70 -4.05
C VAL A 178 -2.43 -4.36 -5.11
N ALA A 179 -3.67 -4.12 -4.70
CA ALA A 179 -4.73 -3.66 -5.59
C ALA A 179 -4.96 -2.16 -5.41
N ASP A 180 -5.00 -1.44 -6.52
CA ASP A 180 -5.27 0.00 -6.59
C ASP A 180 -6.43 0.27 -7.59
N PRO A 181 -6.84 1.54 -7.78
CA PRO A 181 -7.91 1.86 -8.72
C PRO A 181 -7.58 1.53 -10.19
N GLU A 182 -6.31 1.54 -10.57
CA GLU A 182 -5.85 1.29 -11.95
C GLU A 182 -5.62 -0.20 -12.24
N GLY A 183 -5.42 -1.03 -11.21
CA GLY A 183 -5.07 -2.44 -11.42
C GLY A 183 -4.71 -3.24 -10.18
N VAL A 184 -4.13 -4.41 -10.44
CA VAL A 184 -3.56 -5.29 -9.42
C VAL A 184 -2.10 -5.56 -9.75
N TRP A 185 -1.24 -5.21 -8.80
CA TRP A 185 0.19 -5.44 -8.81
C TRP A 185 0.51 -6.73 -8.07
N VAL A 186 1.38 -7.55 -8.66
CA VAL A 186 1.99 -8.71 -8.00
C VAL A 186 3.49 -8.50 -7.99
N PHE A 187 4.03 -8.28 -6.80
CA PHE A 187 5.46 -8.21 -6.53
C PHE A 187 5.90 -9.60 -6.10
N TYR A 188 6.57 -10.32 -6.99
CA TYR A 188 7.06 -11.67 -6.68
C TYR A 188 8.30 -11.57 -5.79
N ASN A 189 8.50 -12.56 -4.93
CA ASN A 189 9.71 -12.68 -4.09
C ASN A 189 10.98 -13.11 -4.88
N ASN A 190 10.91 -13.12 -6.20
CA ASN A 190 11.99 -13.52 -7.10
C ASN A 190 12.25 -12.45 -8.17
N ASP A 191 12.24 -11.18 -7.73
CA ASP A 191 12.55 -9.97 -8.50
C ASP A 191 11.55 -9.56 -9.60
N ARG A 192 10.58 -10.42 -9.94
CA ARG A 192 9.58 -10.12 -10.99
C ARG A 192 8.45 -9.24 -10.47
N VAL A 193 7.93 -8.38 -11.34
CA VAL A 193 6.68 -7.64 -11.07
C VAL A 193 5.71 -7.77 -12.24
N LYS A 194 4.45 -8.08 -11.92
CA LYS A 194 3.37 -8.08 -12.91
C LYS A 194 2.27 -7.11 -12.53
N LEU A 195 1.64 -6.49 -13.53
CA LEU A 195 0.50 -5.61 -13.38
C LEU A 195 -0.62 -6.02 -14.32
N PHE A 196 -1.79 -6.32 -13.77
CA PHE A 196 -3.05 -6.36 -14.52
C PHE A 196 -3.72 -4.99 -14.43
N ARG A 197 -3.92 -4.31 -15.56
CA ARG A 197 -4.62 -3.01 -15.61
C ARG A 197 -6.12 -3.21 -15.83
N ARG A 198 -6.94 -2.52 -15.03
CA ARG A 198 -8.38 -2.43 -15.27
C ARG A 198 -8.60 -1.55 -16.50
N ILE A 199 -9.36 -2.06 -17.47
CA ILE A 199 -9.78 -1.25 -18.62
C ILE A 199 -10.79 -0.23 -18.10
N LYS A 200 -10.49 1.06 -18.23
CA LYS A 200 -11.49 2.11 -18.01
C LYS A 200 -12.48 2.02 -19.16
N THR A 201 -13.66 1.47 -18.90
CA THR A 201 -14.82 1.68 -19.79
C THR A 201 -15.20 3.15 -19.66
N THR A 202 -14.78 3.95 -20.65
CA THR A 202 -15.20 5.34 -20.85
C THR A 202 -16.70 5.45 -21.04
#